data_AF-A0A953Q4N3-F1
#
_entry.id   AF-A0A953Q4N3-F1
#
_cell.length_a   1.000
_cell.length_b   1.000
_cell.length_c   1.000
_cell.angle_alpha   90.00
_cell.angle_beta   90.00
_cell.angle_gamma   90.00
#
_symmetry.space_group_name_H-M   'P 1'
#
loop_
_entity.id
_entity.type
_entity.pdbx_description
1 polymer ?
#
loop_
_entity_poly.entity_id
_entity_poly.type
_entity_poly.pdbx_seq_one_letter_code
_entity_poly.pdbx_strand_id
1 'polypeptide(L)'
;MSKPRPMKLADIGLLLALSSVLLLPRLRAQSPGLPAGPIRDKVTTACTECHESRIILQQRMGKGAWTKEVDKMVKWGAVVDPADRDAFINYLSTNFPPDKTPEDMPRSAPERKR
;
A
#
# COMPACT_ATOMS: atom_id res chain seq x y z
N MET A 1 -35.09 7.54 54.00
CA MET A 1 -35.39 6.39 53.11
C MET A 1 -36.12 6.89 51.86
N SER A 2 -35.41 7.06 50.74
CA SER A 2 -36.03 7.43 49.46
C SER A 2 -36.12 6.19 48.56
N LYS A 3 -37.34 5.79 48.20
CA LYS A 3 -37.60 4.65 47.30
C LYS A 3 -37.10 4.97 45.88
N PRO A 4 -36.41 4.04 45.19
CA PRO A 4 -36.00 4.26 43.80
C PRO A 4 -37.23 4.25 42.88
N ARG A 5 -37.26 5.18 41.92
CA ARG A 5 -38.29 5.22 40.87
C ARG A 5 -38.00 4.16 39.80
N PRO A 6 -39.01 3.48 39.24
CA PRO A 6 -38.78 2.48 38.20
C PRO A 6 -38.36 3.16 36.90
N MET A 7 -37.20 2.76 36.39
CA MET A 7 -36.68 3.17 35.10
C MET A 7 -37.51 2.48 34.00
N LYS A 8 -38.06 3.24 33.04
CA LYS A 8 -38.87 2.69 31.94
C LYS A 8 -37.95 1.90 31.01
N LEU A 9 -38.37 0.68 30.62
CA LEU A 9 -37.65 -0.24 29.73
C LEU A 9 -37.32 0.36 28.34
N ALA A 10 -37.92 1.49 27.96
CA ALA A 10 -37.75 2.11 26.65
C ALA A 10 -36.46 2.96 26.52
N ASP A 11 -35.85 3.41 27.62
CA ASP A 11 -34.65 4.28 27.56
C ASP A 11 -33.34 3.48 27.36
N ILE A 12 -33.39 2.15 27.47
CA ILE A 12 -32.23 1.26 27.24
C ILE A 12 -32.04 0.97 25.74
N GLY A 13 -33.09 1.15 24.92
CA GLY A 13 -33.03 0.85 23.48
C GLY A 13 -32.22 1.84 22.65
N LEU A 14 -32.14 3.12 23.05
CA LEU A 14 -31.53 4.16 22.22
C LEU A 14 -30.01 4.29 22.41
N LEU A 15 -29.45 3.83 23.54
CA LEU A 15 -27.98 3.81 23.77
C LEU A 15 -27.28 2.57 23.21
N LEU A 16 -28.02 1.49 22.94
CA LEU A 16 -27.45 0.25 22.36
C LEU A 16 -27.29 0.29 20.84
N ALA A 17 -28.01 1.16 20.12
CA ALA A 17 -27.93 1.22 18.67
C ALA A 17 -26.71 2.00 18.14
N LEU A 18 -26.11 2.91 18.93
CA LEU A 18 -24.93 3.69 18.49
C LEU A 18 -23.58 2.98 18.69
N SER A 19 -23.52 1.91 19.47
CA SER A 19 -22.25 1.24 19.81
C SER A 19 -21.82 0.16 18.81
N SER A 20 -22.73 -0.29 17.95
CA SER A 20 -22.51 -1.46 17.07
C SER A 20 -21.70 -1.15 15.80
N VAL A 21 -21.35 0.10 15.52
CA VAL A 21 -20.56 0.47 14.32
C VAL A 21 -19.05 0.26 14.53
N LEU A 22 -18.59 0.07 15.77
CA LEU A 22 -17.16 0.00 16.11
C LEU A 22 -16.51 -1.39 15.93
N LEU A 23 -17.28 -2.44 15.64
CA LEU A 23 -16.76 -3.81 15.44
C LEU A 23 -16.59 -4.22 13.97
N LEU A 24 -16.83 -3.32 13.01
CA LEU A 24 -16.53 -3.60 11.61
C LEU A 24 -15.00 -3.63 11.42
N PRO A 25 -14.40 -4.74 10.92
CA PRO A 25 -13.00 -4.75 10.58
C PRO A 25 -12.76 -3.69 9.51
N ARG A 26 -11.84 -2.75 9.76
CA ARG A 26 -11.37 -1.86 8.71
C ARG A 26 -10.68 -2.73 7.66
N LEU A 27 -11.35 -2.99 6.54
CA LEU A 27 -10.70 -3.48 5.33
C LEU A 27 -9.63 -2.44 4.96
N ARG A 28 -8.39 -2.70 5.32
CA ARG A 28 -7.26 -1.97 4.73
C ARG A 28 -7.15 -2.45 3.30
N ALA A 29 -7.45 -1.56 2.35
CA ALA A 29 -7.03 -1.77 0.98
C ALA A 29 -5.51 -1.95 0.99
N GLN A 30 -5.03 -3.15 0.65
CA GLN A 30 -3.61 -3.40 0.47
C GLN A 30 -3.21 -2.76 -0.85
N SER A 31 -2.27 -1.81 -0.82
CA SER A 31 -1.68 -1.28 -2.05
C SER A 31 -1.06 -2.45 -2.83
N PRO A 32 -1.21 -2.49 -4.17
CA PRO A 32 -0.69 -3.60 -4.95
C PRO A 32 0.82 -3.74 -4.74
N GLY A 33 1.28 -4.97 -4.55
CA GLY A 33 2.70 -5.26 -4.34
C GLY A 33 3.52 -5.03 -5.60
N LEU A 34 4.83 -4.81 -5.43
CA LEU A 34 5.77 -4.78 -6.54
C LEU A 34 5.92 -6.19 -7.16
N PRO A 35 6.24 -6.30 -8.47
CA PRO A 35 6.40 -7.59 -9.15
C PRO A 35 7.39 -8.54 -8.43
N ALA A 36 7.14 -9.84 -8.50
CA ALA A 36 8.10 -10.81 -7.94
C ALA A 36 9.49 -10.65 -8.57
N GLY A 37 10.55 -10.79 -7.76
CA GLY A 37 11.92 -10.77 -8.25
C GLY A 37 12.95 -10.79 -7.11
N PRO A 38 14.23 -11.04 -7.43
CA PRO A 38 15.27 -11.32 -6.43
C PRO A 38 15.50 -10.22 -5.40
N ILE A 39 15.20 -8.96 -5.76
CA ILE A 39 15.39 -7.80 -4.87
C ILE A 39 14.08 -7.09 -4.50
N ARG A 40 12.92 -7.69 -4.84
CA ARG A 40 11.60 -7.06 -4.62
C ARG A 40 11.46 -6.57 -3.18
N ASP A 41 11.87 -7.37 -2.22
CA ASP A 41 11.67 -7.06 -0.81
C ASP A 41 12.54 -5.87 -0.38
N LYS A 42 13.80 -5.79 -0.84
CA LYS A 42 14.68 -4.63 -0.62
C LYS A 42 14.10 -3.35 -1.23
N VAL A 43 13.60 -3.43 -2.47
CA VAL A 43 12.94 -2.29 -3.15
C VAL A 43 11.67 -1.88 -2.43
N THR A 44 10.87 -2.86 -1.97
CA THR A 44 9.63 -2.60 -1.24
C THR A 44 9.94 -1.86 0.05
N THR A 45 10.88 -2.36 0.87
CA THR A 45 11.32 -1.67 2.09
C THR A 45 11.79 -0.26 1.77
N ALA A 46 12.87 -0.09 0.99
CA ALA A 46 13.49 1.22 0.80
C ALA A 46 12.59 2.26 0.12
N CYS A 47 11.72 1.86 -0.81
CA CYS A 47 10.91 2.80 -1.59
C CYS A 47 9.49 3.01 -1.05
N THR A 48 9.07 2.28 0.00
CA THR A 48 7.72 2.44 0.58
C THR A 48 7.69 2.98 2.01
N GLU A 49 8.85 3.33 2.58
CA GLU A 49 8.91 4.03 3.87
C GLU A 49 8.21 5.40 3.86
N CYS A 50 8.23 6.12 2.73
CA CYS A 50 7.70 7.48 2.64
C CYS A 50 6.38 7.61 1.87
N HIS A 51 6.09 6.70 0.93
CA HIS A 51 4.88 6.72 0.11
C HIS A 51 4.50 5.32 -0.37
N GLU A 52 3.26 5.12 -0.82
CA GLU A 52 2.81 3.80 -1.26
C GLU A 52 3.47 3.31 -2.57
N SER A 53 3.51 1.98 -2.75
CA SER A 53 4.02 1.30 -3.95
C SER A 53 3.31 1.72 -5.24
N ARG A 54 2.08 2.22 -5.13
CA ARG A 54 1.26 2.66 -6.26
C ARG A 54 1.96 3.70 -7.13
N ILE A 55 2.72 4.61 -6.52
CA ILE A 55 3.47 5.62 -7.27
C ILE A 55 4.49 4.94 -8.20
N ILE A 56 5.17 3.89 -7.73
CA ILE A 56 6.14 3.12 -8.51
C ILE A 56 5.45 2.36 -9.65
N LEU A 57 4.32 1.70 -9.33
CA LEU A 57 3.55 0.90 -10.29
C LEU A 57 3.00 1.72 -11.49
N GLN A 58 2.80 3.02 -11.30
CA GLN A 58 2.31 3.93 -12.35
C GLN A 58 3.41 4.42 -13.28
N GLN A 59 4.68 4.28 -12.92
CA GLN A 59 5.78 4.80 -13.73
C GLN A 59 6.05 3.92 -14.95
N ARG A 60 6.49 4.56 -16.04
CA ARG A 60 6.98 3.90 -17.26
C ARG A 60 8.21 4.65 -17.74
N MET A 61 9.38 4.12 -17.39
CA MET A 61 10.64 4.83 -17.57
C MET A 61 11.74 3.88 -18.05
N GLY A 62 12.65 4.41 -18.88
CA GLY A 62 13.87 3.72 -19.24
C GLY A 62 14.91 3.75 -18.10
N LYS A 63 15.96 2.94 -18.24
CA LYS A 63 17.03 2.80 -17.24
C LYS A 63 17.59 4.15 -16.75
N GLY A 64 17.93 5.05 -17.67
CA GLY A 64 18.51 6.35 -17.31
C GLY A 64 17.57 7.28 -16.53
N ALA A 65 16.26 7.19 -16.77
CA ALA A 65 15.26 7.93 -15.99
C ALA A 65 15.07 7.31 -14.59
N TRP A 66 15.03 5.98 -14.51
CA TRP A 66 15.03 5.28 -13.22
C TRP A 66 16.28 5.54 -12.38
N THR A 67 17.46 5.65 -13.00
CA THR A 67 18.69 6.08 -12.31
C THR A 67 18.49 7.40 -11.60
N LYS A 68 17.98 8.41 -12.31
CA LYS A 68 17.73 9.74 -11.74
C LYS A 68 16.70 9.70 -10.62
N GLU A 69 15.66 8.86 -10.76
CA GLU A 69 14.62 8.74 -9.74
C GLU A 69 15.15 8.08 -8.46
N VAL A 70 15.91 6.98 -8.57
CA VAL A 70 16.56 6.33 -7.42
C VAL A 70 17.51 7.30 -6.73
N ASP A 71 18.33 8.02 -7.48
CA ASP A 71 19.26 9.02 -6.92
C ASP A 71 18.53 10.13 -6.17
N LYS A 72 17.42 10.61 -6.74
CA LYS A 72 16.56 11.62 -6.11
C LYS A 72 15.97 11.09 -4.80
N MET A 73 15.48 9.85 -4.77
CA MET A 73 14.93 9.24 -3.55
C MET A 73 16.00 9.05 -2.48
N VAL A 74 17.20 8.58 -2.84
CA VAL A 74 18.33 8.47 -1.91
C VAL A 74 18.69 9.83 -1.33
N LYS A 75 18.75 10.87 -2.18
CA LYS A 75 18.97 12.26 -1.74
C LYS A 75 17.87 12.75 -0.78
N TRP A 76 16.65 12.25 -0.92
CA TRP A 76 15.52 12.59 -0.05
C TRP A 76 15.40 11.69 1.20
N GLY A 77 16.32 10.75 1.38
CA GLY A 77 16.42 9.95 2.59
C GLY A 77 16.04 8.48 2.43
N ALA A 78 15.74 8.00 1.22
CA ALA A 78 15.56 6.57 0.98
C ALA A 78 16.88 5.82 1.27
N VAL A 79 16.80 4.77 2.08
CA VAL A 79 17.97 3.99 2.48
C VAL A 79 18.18 2.87 1.46
N VAL A 80 19.09 3.09 0.52
CA VAL A 80 19.53 2.10 -0.47
C VAL A 80 21.03 1.87 -0.27
N ASP A 81 21.42 0.61 -0.05
CA ASP A 81 22.84 0.24 0.02
C ASP A 81 23.52 0.60 -1.31
N PRO A 82 24.65 1.33 -1.30
CA PRO A 82 25.40 1.64 -2.52
C PRO A 82 25.69 0.41 -3.41
N ALA A 83 25.92 -0.76 -2.81
CA ALA A 83 26.17 -2.00 -3.53
C ALA A 83 24.92 -2.56 -4.24
N ASP A 84 23.72 -2.25 -3.75
CA ASP A 84 22.45 -2.70 -4.33
C ASP A 84 21.88 -1.69 -5.35
N ARG A 85 22.41 -0.47 -5.42
CA ARG A 85 21.84 0.63 -6.23
C ARG A 85 21.60 0.25 -7.69
N ASP A 86 22.56 -0.41 -8.33
CA ASP A 86 22.41 -0.82 -9.72
C ASP A 86 21.38 -1.94 -9.89
N ALA A 87 21.24 -2.82 -8.89
CA ALA A 87 20.22 -3.85 -8.88
C ALA A 87 18.83 -3.21 -8.80
N PHE A 88 18.63 -2.18 -7.96
CA PHE A 88 17.39 -1.41 -7.88
C PHE A 88 17.01 -0.82 -9.24
N ILE A 89 17.94 -0.13 -9.89
CA ILE A 89 17.72 0.49 -11.20
C ILE A 89 17.35 -0.56 -12.25
N ASN A 90 18.07 -1.69 -12.28
CA ASN A 90 17.78 -2.78 -13.21
C ASN A 90 16.38 -3.36 -12.95
N TYR A 91 16.04 -3.68 -11.70
CA TYR A 91 14.73 -4.22 -11.36
C TYR A 91 13.59 -3.27 -11.74
N LEU A 92 13.70 -1.98 -11.41
CA LEU A 92 12.66 -0.99 -11.73
C LEU A 92 12.51 -0.81 -13.24
N SER A 93 13.60 -0.70 -13.98
CA SER A 93 13.55 -0.54 -15.45
C SER A 93 13.08 -1.79 -16.19
N THR A 94 13.39 -2.99 -15.71
CA THR A 94 12.88 -4.25 -16.28
C THR A 94 11.39 -4.42 -16.04
N ASN A 95 10.90 -4.07 -14.85
CA ASN A 95 9.50 -4.26 -14.50
C ASN A 95 8.59 -3.13 -15.02
N PHE A 96 9.13 -1.92 -15.16
CA PHE A 96 8.40 -0.71 -15.54
C PHE A 96 9.05 0.04 -16.73
N PRO A 97 9.25 -0.62 -17.89
CA PRO A 97 9.83 -0.03 -19.09
C PRO A 97 8.89 1.01 -19.73
N PRO A 98 9.40 1.91 -20.60
CA PRO A 98 8.59 2.95 -21.24
C PRO A 98 7.46 2.40 -22.14
N ASP A 99 7.63 1.19 -22.69
CA ASP A 99 6.76 0.65 -23.74
C ASP A 99 5.56 -0.16 -23.23
N LYS A 100 5.41 -0.35 -21.91
CA LYS A 100 4.24 -1.01 -21.34
C LYS A 100 3.19 0.04 -20.99
N THR A 101 1.99 0.00 -21.53
CA THR A 101 0.91 0.88 -21.04
C THR A 101 0.35 0.36 -19.70
N PRO A 102 -0.33 1.19 -18.89
CA PRO A 102 -1.04 0.73 -17.69
C PRO A 102 -2.08 -0.38 -17.96
N GLU A 103 -2.62 -0.44 -19.17
CA GLU A 103 -3.58 -1.46 -19.65
C GLU A 103 -3.03 -2.89 -19.67
N ASP A 104 -1.71 -3.08 -19.88
CA ASP A 104 -1.09 -4.41 -19.97
C ASP A 104 -0.72 -5.03 -18.61
N MET A 105 -0.96 -4.32 -17.51
CA MET A 105 -0.80 -4.91 -16.18
C MET A 105 -2.02 -5.78 -15.88
N PRO A 106 -1.86 -7.08 -15.54
CA PRO A 106 -2.98 -7.87 -15.08
C PRO A 106 -3.51 -7.20 -13.82
N ARG A 107 -4.68 -6.56 -13.94
CA ARG A 107 -5.51 -6.28 -12.76
C ARG A 107 -5.67 -7.63 -12.10
N SER A 108 -5.15 -7.77 -10.89
CA SER A 108 -5.51 -8.89 -10.03
C SER A 108 -7.03 -8.87 -9.92
N ALA A 109 -7.69 -9.68 -10.74
CA ALA A 109 -9.09 -9.99 -10.56
C ALA A 109 -9.19 -10.59 -9.16
N PRO A 110 -10.23 -10.27 -8.37
CA PRO A 110 -10.43 -10.94 -7.11
C PRO A 110 -10.51 -12.44 -7.41
N GLU A 111 -9.57 -13.21 -6.83
CA GLU A 111 -9.57 -14.67 -6.81
C GLU A 111 -10.97 -15.12 -6.35
N ARG A 112 -11.81 -15.54 -7.29
CA ARG A 112 -13.17 -16.00 -6.99
C ARG A 112 -13.01 -17.40 -6.40
N LYS A 113 -12.80 -17.46 -5.07
CA LYS A 113 -12.85 -18.71 -4.31
C LYS A 113 -14.15 -19.43 -4.65
N ARG A 114 -14.01 -20.66 -5.13
CA ARG A 114 -15.08 -21.62 -5.41
C ARG A 114 -15.42 -22.39 -4.14
#